data_AF-A0A961CDC4-F1
#
_entry.id   AF-A0A961CDC4-F1
#
_cell.length_a   1.000
_cell.length_b   1.000
_cell.length_c   1.000
_cell.angle_alpha   90.00
_cell.angle_beta   90.00
_cell.angle_gamma   90.00
#
_symmetry.space_group_name_H-M   'P 1'
#
loop_
_entity.id
_entity.type
_entity.pdbx_description
1 polymer ?
#
loop_
_entity_poly.entity_id
_entity_poly.type
_entity_poly.pdbx_seq_one_letter_code
_entity_poly.pdbx_strand_id
1 'polypeptide(L)'
;MSTKTRWSFQWKELHAEVIQSGLCTGCAGCVISCPHDVIGYHHREGEYRPFHLEDELGPDNCLHGEKGCTTCTRACPRFRDWEPEANEHLFGHERADDDVAGIYSDIMLTRASDDMVHRMGQDGGLVSAILIWAMEEGYIDGALTSFLDGEASDWRAKPGVAANRDEVLASAGSRYTYSANT
;
A
#
# COMPACT_ATOMS: atom_id res chain seq x y z
N MET A 1 5.15 18.66 -28.44
CA MET A 1 5.57 18.02 -27.18
C MET A 1 5.06 18.90 -26.04
N SER A 2 4.04 18.45 -25.32
CA SER A 2 3.54 19.17 -24.14
C SER A 2 4.62 19.12 -23.07
N THR A 3 5.14 20.27 -22.64
CA THR A 3 6.08 20.37 -21.54
C THR A 3 5.34 20.01 -20.26
N LYS A 4 5.47 18.76 -19.79
CA LYS A 4 4.93 18.36 -18.49
C LYS A 4 5.52 19.27 -17.41
N THR A 5 4.64 19.93 -16.65
CA THR A 5 5.03 20.77 -15.52
C THR A 5 5.86 19.94 -14.54
N ARG A 6 6.98 20.48 -14.06
CA ARG A 6 7.84 19.78 -13.10
C ARG A 6 7.08 19.57 -11.79
N TRP A 7 7.00 18.32 -11.34
CA TRP A 7 6.44 17.98 -10.03
C TRP A 7 7.28 18.59 -8.91
N SER A 8 6.67 19.46 -8.09
CA SER A 8 7.37 20.20 -7.03
C SER A 8 6.65 20.14 -5.67
N PHE A 9 5.67 19.25 -5.53
CA PHE A 9 4.89 19.11 -4.30
C PHE A 9 5.65 18.25 -3.30
N GLN A 10 5.62 18.66 -2.04
CA GLN A 10 6.37 18.07 -0.94
C GLN A 10 5.45 17.75 0.24
N TRP A 11 6.03 17.38 1.38
CA TRP A 11 5.33 17.07 2.62
C TRP A 11 4.23 18.08 2.98
N LYS A 12 4.47 19.37 2.81
CA LYS A 12 3.49 20.43 3.11
C LYS A 12 2.17 20.25 2.38
N GLU A 13 2.21 20.01 1.07
CA GLU A 13 0.99 19.78 0.30
C GLU A 13 0.37 18.44 0.65
N LEU A 14 1.17 17.38 0.85
CA LEU A 14 0.65 16.08 1.30
C LEU A 14 -0.07 16.19 2.65
N HIS A 15 0.53 16.91 3.59
CA HIS A 15 0.02 17.10 4.93
C HIS A 15 -1.30 17.87 4.91
N ALA A 16 -1.36 19.00 4.19
CA ALA A 16 -2.59 19.79 4.09
C ALA A 16 -3.69 19.07 3.30
N GLU A 17 -3.38 18.52 2.13
CA GLU A 17 -4.38 18.04 1.17
C GLU A 17 -4.83 16.61 1.42
N VAL A 18 -4.01 15.76 2.07
CA VAL A 18 -4.33 14.35 2.30
C VAL A 18 -4.46 14.01 3.77
N ILE A 19 -3.49 14.42 4.59
CA ILE A 19 -3.46 14.00 6.01
C ILE A 19 -4.48 14.80 6.83
N GLN A 20 -4.42 16.12 6.79
CA GLN A 20 -5.33 17.00 7.54
C GLN A 20 -6.76 16.95 7.03
N SER A 21 -6.95 16.80 5.72
CA SER A 21 -8.27 16.66 5.10
C SER A 21 -8.97 15.33 5.40
N GLY A 22 -8.26 14.35 5.98
CA GLY A 22 -8.79 13.03 6.31
C GLY A 22 -8.87 12.06 5.13
N LEU A 23 -8.20 12.34 4.02
CA LEU A 23 -8.13 11.42 2.86
C LEU A 23 -7.08 10.31 3.04
N CYS A 24 -6.18 10.44 4.01
CA CYS A 24 -5.15 9.44 4.31
C CYS A 24 -5.78 8.09 4.72
N THR A 25 -5.33 7.02 4.07
CA THR A 25 -5.79 5.64 4.30
C THR A 25 -4.82 4.80 5.13
N GLY A 26 -3.84 5.40 5.82
CA GLY A 26 -2.94 4.64 6.70
C GLY A 26 -2.08 3.57 6.00
N CYS A 27 -1.74 3.74 4.72
CA CYS A 27 -0.93 2.73 4.00
C CYS A 27 0.57 2.81 4.29
N ALA A 28 1.05 3.88 4.94
CA ALA A 28 2.46 4.19 5.21
C ALA A 28 3.37 4.35 3.96
N GLY A 29 2.82 4.43 2.74
CA GLY A 29 3.64 4.62 1.52
C GLY A 29 4.53 5.87 1.54
N CYS A 30 4.08 6.96 2.15
CA CYS A 30 4.91 8.17 2.33
C CYS A 30 6.06 7.98 3.33
N VAL A 31 5.90 7.08 4.31
CA VAL A 31 6.91 6.76 5.33
C VAL A 31 8.00 5.93 4.68
N ILE A 32 7.64 4.81 4.04
CA ILE A 32 8.65 3.89 3.47
C ILE A 32 9.43 4.50 2.31
N SER A 33 8.77 5.37 1.55
CA SER A 33 9.40 6.02 0.38
C SER A 33 10.29 7.20 0.77
N CYS A 34 10.23 7.69 2.01
CA CYS A 34 11.03 8.82 2.45
C CYS A 34 12.53 8.43 2.51
N PRO A 35 13.41 9.03 1.68
CA PRO A 35 14.84 8.67 1.69
C PRO A 35 15.62 9.34 2.84
N HIS A 36 14.93 10.03 3.74
CA HIS A 36 15.51 10.82 4.82
C HIS A 36 15.05 10.39 6.20
N ASP A 37 14.12 9.43 6.30
CA ASP A 37 13.59 8.91 7.56
C ASP A 37 12.98 9.99 8.48
N VAL A 38 12.40 11.05 7.91
CA VAL A 38 11.81 12.19 8.64
C VAL A 38 10.29 12.09 8.84
N ILE A 39 9.67 10.98 8.42
CA ILE A 39 8.23 10.75 8.54
C ILE A 39 8.01 9.53 9.43
N GLY A 40 7.41 9.75 10.60
CA GLY A 40 7.00 8.71 11.54
C GLY A 40 5.62 8.17 11.23
N TYR A 41 5.24 7.07 11.88
CA TYR A 41 3.94 6.42 11.69
C TYR A 41 3.40 5.84 13.00
N HIS A 42 2.16 6.16 13.32
CA HIS A 42 1.46 5.53 14.44
C HIS A 42 0.72 4.28 13.95
N HIS A 43 1.24 3.09 14.25
CA HIS A 43 0.58 1.82 13.89
C HIS A 43 -0.27 1.28 15.04
N ARG A 44 -1.37 1.99 15.32
CA ARG A 44 -2.32 1.64 16.38
C ARG A 44 -3.75 1.89 15.93
N GLU A 45 -4.67 1.08 16.43
CA GLU A 45 -6.11 1.27 16.23
C GLU A 45 -6.53 2.71 16.53
N GLY A 46 -7.22 3.35 15.57
CA GLY A 46 -7.66 4.75 15.65
C GLY A 46 -6.59 5.79 15.28
N GLU A 47 -5.33 5.40 15.12
CA GLU A 47 -4.20 6.34 14.98
C GLU A 47 -3.32 6.09 13.74
N TYR A 48 -3.74 5.25 12.78
CA TYR A 48 -3.03 4.90 11.52
C TYR A 48 -2.68 6.10 10.62
N ARG A 49 -1.74 6.94 11.05
CA ARG A 49 -1.42 8.24 10.47
C ARG A 49 0.08 8.53 10.48
N PRO A 50 0.63 9.07 9.37
CA PRO A 50 1.99 9.56 9.34
C PRO A 50 2.10 10.94 10.01
N PHE A 51 3.28 11.24 10.54
CA PHE A 51 3.60 12.55 11.14
C PHE A 51 5.06 12.92 10.87
N HIS A 52 5.38 14.21 10.89
CA HIS A 52 6.76 14.66 10.70
C HIS A 52 7.56 14.49 12.00
N LEU A 53 8.82 14.05 11.89
CA LEU A 53 9.70 13.78 13.03
C LEU A 53 10.62 14.95 13.38
N GLU A 54 10.91 15.82 12.41
CA GLU A 54 11.79 16.97 12.60
C GLU A 54 10.98 18.20 13.05
N ASP A 55 11.54 18.97 13.97
CA ASP A 55 10.91 20.14 14.58
C ASP A 55 11.24 21.46 13.85
N GLU A 56 12.31 21.48 13.05
CA GLU A 56 12.94 22.68 12.50
C GLU A 56 11.97 23.60 11.73
N LEU A 57 11.07 22.99 10.94
CA LEU A 57 10.04 23.70 10.18
C LEU A 57 8.62 23.40 10.67
N GLY A 58 8.49 22.73 11.81
CA GLY A 58 7.21 22.28 12.37
C GLY A 58 6.63 21.03 11.70
N PRO A 59 5.44 20.59 12.15
CA PRO A 59 4.86 19.31 11.73
C PRO A 59 4.31 19.32 10.30
N ASP A 60 4.09 20.50 9.72
CA ASP A 60 3.42 20.69 8.43
C ASP A 60 4.36 21.08 7.29
N ASN A 61 5.68 21.08 7.52
CA ASN A 61 6.67 21.37 6.49
C ASN A 61 7.93 20.52 6.65
N CYS A 62 8.72 20.39 5.58
CA CYS A 62 9.90 19.53 5.55
C CYS A 62 11.10 20.26 4.93
N LEU A 63 12.24 20.26 5.63
CA LEU A 63 13.47 20.90 5.15
C LEU A 63 13.96 20.28 3.84
N HIS A 64 13.80 18.96 3.70
CA HIS A 64 14.14 18.24 2.48
C HIS A 64 13.18 18.59 1.33
N GLY A 65 11.91 18.82 1.64
CA GLY A 65 10.89 19.30 0.70
C GLY A 65 11.22 20.68 0.13
N GLU A 66 11.59 21.64 0.98
CA GLU A 66 12.05 22.99 0.57
C GLU A 66 13.30 22.93 -0.32
N LYS A 67 14.13 21.89 -0.16
CA LYS A 67 15.30 21.62 -1.02
C LYS A 67 14.97 20.84 -2.30
N GLY A 68 13.70 20.49 -2.52
CA GLY A 68 13.19 19.86 -3.75
C GLY A 68 12.88 18.36 -3.66
N CYS A 69 12.89 17.75 -2.48
CA CYS A 69 12.42 16.36 -2.31
C CYS A 69 10.89 16.29 -2.51
N THR A 70 10.42 15.29 -3.27
CA THR A 70 8.99 15.13 -3.61
C THR A 70 8.51 13.69 -3.45
N THR A 71 9.28 12.83 -2.78
CA THR A 71 9.04 11.39 -2.80
C THR A 71 7.74 10.99 -2.10
N CYS A 72 7.43 11.62 -0.96
CA CYS A 72 6.21 11.30 -0.20
C CYS A 72 4.91 11.62 -0.96
N THR A 73 4.87 12.69 -1.76
CA THR A 73 3.71 13.05 -2.59
C THR A 73 3.56 12.10 -3.78
N ARG A 74 4.67 11.65 -4.37
CA ARG A 74 4.68 10.66 -5.46
C ARG A 74 4.27 9.27 -5.02
N ALA A 75 4.56 8.90 -3.77
CA ALA A 75 4.18 7.60 -3.22
C ALA A 75 2.73 7.54 -2.73
N CYS A 76 2.05 8.68 -2.59
CA CYS A 76 0.70 8.71 -2.03
C CYS A 76 -0.38 8.54 -3.13
N PRO A 77 -1.14 7.43 -3.12
CA PRO A 77 -2.20 7.21 -4.11
C PRO A 77 -3.42 8.12 -3.94
N ARG A 78 -3.46 8.89 -2.84
CA ARG A 78 -4.53 9.85 -2.55
C ARG A 78 -4.15 11.29 -2.93
N PHE A 79 -2.94 11.50 -3.45
CA PHE A 79 -2.46 12.84 -3.78
C PHE A 79 -2.62 13.12 -5.28
N ARG A 80 -3.59 13.97 -5.61
CA ARG A 80 -3.80 14.56 -6.95
C ARG A 80 -3.81 13.51 -8.07
N ASP A 81 -3.00 13.71 -9.11
CA ASP A 81 -3.04 12.97 -10.38
C ASP A 81 -2.37 11.59 -10.32
N TRP A 82 -2.15 11.04 -9.12
CA TRP A 82 -1.48 9.74 -8.96
C TRP A 82 -2.18 8.61 -9.73
N GLU A 83 -3.50 8.51 -9.62
CA GLU A 83 -4.28 7.44 -10.27
C GLU A 83 -4.28 7.55 -11.81
N PRO A 84 -4.58 8.71 -12.42
CA PRO A 84 -4.44 8.89 -13.87
C PRO A 84 -3.03 8.57 -14.38
N GLU A 85 -1.97 9.02 -13.69
CA GLU A 85 -0.59 8.74 -14.09
C GLU A 85 -0.24 7.25 -13.99
N ALA A 86 -0.73 6.56 -12.95
CA ALA A 86 -0.54 5.11 -12.81
C ALA A 86 -1.27 4.33 -13.92
N ASN A 87 -2.49 4.74 -14.27
CA ASN A 87 -3.27 4.09 -15.34
C ASN A 87 -2.60 4.27 -16.71
N GLU A 88 -2.19 5.50 -17.04
CA GLU A 88 -1.45 5.76 -18.28
C GLU A 88 -0.14 4.96 -18.34
N HIS A 89 0.58 4.83 -17.21
CA HIS A 89 1.83 4.07 -17.16
C HIS A 89 1.63 2.56 -17.36
N LEU A 90 0.63 1.98 -16.71
CA LEU A 90 0.42 0.52 -16.69
C LEU A 90 -0.40 0.03 -17.88
N PHE A 91 -1.38 0.83 -18.33
CA PHE A 91 -2.38 0.43 -19.32
C PHE A 91 -2.38 1.29 -20.58
N GLY A 92 -1.71 2.45 -20.57
CA GLY A 92 -1.62 3.35 -21.73
C GLY A 92 -2.90 4.14 -22.01
N HIS A 93 -3.84 4.15 -21.06
CA HIS A 93 -5.03 5.00 -21.09
C HIS A 93 -5.58 5.22 -19.69
N GLU A 94 -6.37 6.28 -19.53
CA GLU A 94 -7.17 6.51 -18.33
C GLU A 94 -8.44 5.64 -18.34
N ARG A 95 -9.00 5.45 -17.14
CA ARG A 95 -10.27 4.75 -16.94
C ARG A 95 -11.41 5.54 -17.58
N ALA A 96 -12.21 4.90 -18.42
CA ALA A 96 -13.42 5.48 -18.98
C ALA A 96 -14.66 5.21 -18.09
N ASP A 97 -15.75 5.96 -18.30
CA ASP A 97 -16.98 5.81 -17.51
C ASP A 97 -17.61 4.42 -17.63
N ASP A 98 -17.36 3.71 -18.74
CA ASP A 98 -17.82 2.35 -19.00
C ASP A 98 -16.93 1.26 -18.39
N ASP A 99 -15.73 1.60 -17.90
CA ASP A 99 -14.84 0.72 -17.14
C ASP A 99 -15.35 0.55 -15.70
N VAL A 100 -16.56 0.01 -15.51
CA VAL A 100 -17.21 -0.10 -14.20
C VAL A 100 -16.37 -0.93 -13.20
N ALA A 101 -15.67 -1.96 -13.68
CA ALA A 101 -14.79 -2.81 -12.88
C ALA A 101 -13.31 -2.35 -12.87
N GLY A 102 -13.00 -1.20 -13.48
CA GLY A 102 -11.64 -0.76 -13.77
C GLY A 102 -11.08 -1.37 -15.05
N ILE A 103 -9.80 -1.15 -15.32
CA ILE A 103 -9.10 -1.65 -16.51
C ILE A 103 -8.61 -3.08 -16.22
N TYR A 104 -9.01 -4.05 -17.03
CA TYR A 104 -8.67 -5.46 -16.84
C TYR A 104 -8.41 -6.18 -18.18
N SER A 105 -7.61 -7.25 -18.14
CA SER A 105 -7.44 -8.16 -19.27
C SER A 105 -8.51 -9.25 -19.30
N ASP A 106 -8.78 -9.87 -18.15
CA ASP A 106 -9.72 -10.98 -18.00
C ASP A 106 -10.44 -10.93 -16.64
N ILE A 107 -11.68 -11.45 -16.58
CA ILE A 107 -12.43 -11.65 -15.34
C ILE A 107 -12.69 -13.15 -15.17
N MET A 108 -12.21 -13.71 -14.07
CA MET A 108 -12.25 -15.16 -13.81
C MET A 108 -12.85 -15.47 -12.45
N LEU A 109 -13.61 -16.57 -12.37
CA LEU A 109 -14.05 -17.17 -11.11
C LEU A 109 -13.12 -18.34 -10.78
N THR A 110 -12.41 -18.28 -9.67
CA THR A 110 -11.38 -19.25 -9.31
C THR A 110 -11.50 -19.67 -7.84
N ARG A 111 -10.85 -20.79 -7.50
CA ARG A 111 -10.62 -21.23 -6.11
C ARG A 111 -9.34 -22.06 -6.07
N ALA A 112 -8.69 -22.12 -4.92
CA ALA A 112 -7.58 -23.03 -4.69
C ALA A 112 -8.03 -24.50 -4.85
N SER A 113 -7.23 -25.29 -5.56
CA SER A 113 -7.44 -26.74 -5.67
C SER A 113 -6.99 -27.50 -4.42
N ASP A 114 -6.08 -26.92 -3.64
CA ASP A 114 -5.63 -27.46 -2.36
C ASP A 114 -6.67 -27.20 -1.27
N ASP A 115 -7.15 -28.26 -0.62
CA ASP A 115 -8.22 -28.19 0.38
C ASP A 115 -7.82 -27.40 1.64
N MET A 116 -6.55 -27.36 2.00
CA MET A 116 -6.07 -26.58 3.14
C MET A 116 -6.04 -25.10 2.78
N VAL A 117 -5.46 -24.74 1.64
CA VAL A 117 -5.43 -23.36 1.15
C VAL A 117 -6.84 -22.83 0.93
N HIS A 118 -7.73 -23.64 0.36
CA HIS A 118 -9.12 -23.29 0.12
C HIS A 118 -9.87 -22.98 1.43
N ARG A 119 -9.65 -23.78 2.48
CA ARG A 119 -10.31 -23.60 3.78
C ARG A 119 -9.76 -22.42 4.58
N MET A 120 -8.45 -22.18 4.51
CA MET A 120 -7.78 -21.13 5.27
C MET A 120 -7.86 -19.76 4.60
N GLY A 121 -7.89 -19.73 3.26
CA GLY A 121 -7.86 -18.50 2.48
C GLY A 121 -9.21 -17.81 2.35
N GLN A 122 -9.16 -16.48 2.22
CA GLN A 122 -10.35 -15.68 1.92
C GLN A 122 -10.80 -15.93 0.48
N ASP A 123 -12.12 -15.91 0.24
CA ASP A 123 -12.77 -15.98 -1.08
C ASP A 123 -12.23 -17.12 -1.96
N GLY A 124 -11.98 -18.28 -1.34
CA GLY A 124 -11.52 -19.49 -2.02
C GLY A 124 -10.00 -19.65 -2.09
N GLY A 125 -9.21 -18.73 -1.52
CA GLY A 125 -7.78 -18.89 -1.26
C GLY A 125 -6.86 -18.64 -2.46
N LEU A 126 -7.33 -17.92 -3.48
CA LEU A 126 -6.57 -17.65 -4.70
C LEU A 126 -5.21 -16.99 -4.42
N VAL A 127 -5.18 -15.92 -3.63
CA VAL A 127 -3.95 -15.16 -3.35
C VAL A 127 -2.92 -16.06 -2.69
N SER A 128 -3.31 -16.79 -1.64
CA SER A 128 -2.42 -17.74 -0.96
C SER A 128 -1.91 -18.83 -1.91
N ALA A 129 -2.77 -19.37 -2.78
CA ALA A 129 -2.37 -20.38 -3.76
C ALA A 129 -1.32 -19.84 -4.75
N ILE A 130 -1.51 -18.62 -5.28
CA ILE A 130 -0.54 -17.99 -6.19
C ILE A 130 0.81 -17.78 -5.50
N LEU A 131 0.81 -17.26 -4.27
CA LEU A 131 2.04 -16.99 -3.52
C LEU A 131 2.80 -18.29 -3.22
N ILE A 132 2.10 -19.33 -2.77
CA ILE A 132 2.70 -20.64 -2.48
C ILE A 132 3.31 -21.23 -3.75
N TRP A 133 2.54 -21.25 -4.85
CA TRP A 133 3.02 -21.77 -6.12
C TRP A 133 4.24 -20.99 -6.64
N ALA A 134 4.20 -19.65 -6.58
CA ALA A 134 5.31 -18.81 -7.02
C ALA A 134 6.59 -19.04 -6.21
N MET A 135 6.47 -19.33 -4.90
CA MET A 135 7.62 -19.72 -4.07
C MET A 135 8.13 -21.12 -4.41
N GLU A 136 7.24 -22.10 -4.55
CA GLU A 136 7.58 -23.49 -4.88
C GLU A 136 8.30 -23.61 -6.23
N GLU A 137 7.91 -22.78 -7.20
CA GLU A 137 8.53 -22.71 -8.53
C GLU A 137 9.72 -21.72 -8.61
N GLY A 138 10.06 -21.05 -7.51
CA GLY A 138 11.21 -20.14 -7.45
C GLY A 138 11.06 -18.83 -8.21
N TYR A 139 9.83 -18.36 -8.46
CA TYR A 139 9.55 -17.03 -9.03
C TYR A 139 9.75 -15.91 -8.00
N ILE A 140 9.55 -16.20 -6.71
CA ILE A 140 9.75 -15.27 -5.60
C ILE A 140 10.43 -15.97 -4.42
N ASP A 141 11.26 -15.24 -3.68
CA ASP A 141 11.87 -15.70 -2.43
C ASP A 141 11.00 -15.42 -1.19
N GLY A 142 10.00 -14.55 -1.33
CA GLY A 142 9.13 -14.12 -0.25
C GLY A 142 8.03 -13.18 -0.72
N ALA A 143 7.02 -12.99 0.13
CA ALA A 143 5.87 -12.13 -0.13
C ALA A 143 5.59 -11.20 1.07
N LEU A 144 5.33 -9.92 0.79
CA LEU A 144 4.83 -8.98 1.79
C LEU A 144 3.35 -9.28 2.06
N THR A 145 3.04 -9.75 3.25
CA THR A 145 1.69 -10.19 3.66
C THR A 145 1.28 -9.52 4.97
N SER A 146 -0.01 -9.60 5.28
CA SER A 146 -0.59 -9.05 6.52
C SER A 146 -0.86 -10.17 7.50
N PHE A 147 0.00 -10.33 8.50
CA PHE A 147 -0.21 -11.23 9.62
C PHE A 147 -1.20 -10.62 10.63
N LEU A 148 -1.64 -11.44 11.58
CA LEU A 148 -2.35 -10.96 12.76
C LEU A 148 -1.34 -10.78 13.90
N ASP A 149 -1.41 -9.64 14.57
CA ASP A 149 -0.62 -9.37 15.76
C ASP A 149 -1.39 -9.78 17.01
N GLY A 150 -0.76 -10.57 17.88
CA GLY A 150 -1.40 -11.04 19.11
C GLY A 150 -2.46 -12.11 18.87
N GLU A 151 -3.48 -12.10 19.73
CA GLU A 151 -4.58 -13.08 19.69
C GLU A 151 -5.66 -12.66 18.68
N ALA A 152 -6.52 -13.61 18.30
CA ALA A 152 -7.59 -13.37 17.33
C ALA A 152 -8.55 -12.21 17.68
N SER A 153 -8.61 -11.83 18.96
CA SER A 153 -9.44 -10.73 19.46
C SER A 153 -8.89 -9.34 19.17
N ASP A 154 -7.60 -9.20 18.90
CA ASP A 154 -6.95 -7.89 18.86
C ASP A 154 -7.07 -7.20 17.49
N TRP A 155 -7.45 -7.96 16.45
CA TRP A 155 -7.69 -7.53 15.06
C TRP A 155 -6.60 -6.63 14.44
N ARG A 156 -5.44 -6.49 15.08
CA ARG A 156 -4.34 -5.64 14.64
C ARG A 156 -3.55 -6.36 13.56
N ALA A 157 -3.49 -5.76 12.37
CA ALA A 157 -2.63 -6.26 11.30
C ALA A 157 -1.15 -6.04 11.65
N LYS A 158 -0.31 -7.03 11.33
CA LYS A 158 1.14 -6.97 11.40
C LYS A 158 1.69 -7.19 9.99
N PRO A 159 2.19 -6.16 9.30
CA PRO A 159 2.89 -6.36 8.04
C PRO A 159 4.13 -7.24 8.29
N GLY A 160 4.41 -8.15 7.37
CA GLY A 160 5.56 -9.04 7.48
C GLY A 160 5.91 -9.72 6.17
N VAL A 161 7.05 -10.38 6.16
CA VAL A 161 7.51 -11.20 5.03
C VAL A 161 7.13 -12.65 5.32
N ALA A 162 6.38 -13.26 4.40
CA ALA A 162 6.20 -14.70 4.34
C ALA A 162 7.23 -15.28 3.37
N ALA A 163 8.10 -16.16 3.83
CA ALA A 163 9.19 -16.78 3.06
C ALA A 163 8.98 -18.28 2.82
N ASN A 164 7.86 -18.84 3.27
CA ASN A 164 7.49 -20.23 3.05
C ASN A 164 5.97 -20.42 3.08
N ARG A 165 5.55 -21.62 2.68
CA ARG A 165 4.14 -22.02 2.62
C ARG A 165 3.38 -21.83 3.93
N ASP A 166 3.98 -22.21 5.05
CA ASP A 166 3.32 -22.14 6.36
C ASP A 166 3.11 -20.69 6.80
N GLU A 167 4.05 -19.80 6.50
CA GLU A 167 3.92 -18.36 6.75
C GLU A 167 2.86 -17.69 5.85
N VAL A 168 2.73 -18.14 4.60
CA VAL A 168 1.62 -17.69 3.72
C VAL A 168 0.27 -18.15 4.28
N LEU A 169 0.18 -19.38 4.80
CA LEU A 169 -1.03 -19.87 5.43
C LEU A 169 -1.33 -19.15 6.76
N ALA A 170 -0.31 -18.80 7.53
CA ALA A 170 -0.44 -18.05 8.78
C ALA A 170 -0.95 -16.61 8.56
N SER A 171 -0.65 -16.00 7.41
CA SER A 171 -1.18 -14.68 7.01
C SER A 171 -2.49 -14.75 6.21
N ALA A 172 -2.99 -15.95 5.87
CA ALA A 172 -4.20 -16.13 5.08
C ALA A 172 -5.44 -15.49 5.73
N GLY A 173 -6.39 -15.07 4.89
CA GLY A 173 -7.61 -14.36 5.32
C GLY A 173 -7.51 -12.84 5.15
N SER A 174 -8.60 -12.13 5.45
CA SER A 174 -8.65 -10.66 5.42
C SER A 174 -8.67 -10.07 6.82
N ARG A 175 -7.89 -9.00 7.03
CA ARG A 175 -7.94 -8.20 8.26
C ARG A 175 -8.63 -6.89 7.91
N TYR A 176 -9.77 -6.62 8.54
CA TYR A 176 -10.56 -5.42 8.25
C TYR A 176 -10.06 -4.20 9.06
N THR A 177 -8.75 -3.99 9.02
CA THR A 177 -8.04 -2.85 9.60
C THR A 177 -6.91 -2.43 8.67
N TYR A 178 -6.31 -1.27 8.91
CA TYR A 178 -5.17 -0.80 8.13
C TYR A 178 -3.92 -1.64 8.40
N SER A 179 -3.22 -2.00 7.33
CA SER A 179 -1.92 -2.66 7.38
C SER A 179 -0.92 -1.89 6.53
N ALA A 180 0.19 -1.50 7.15
CA ALA A 180 1.29 -0.80 6.48
C ALA A 180 2.16 -1.79 5.69
N ASN A 181 1.59 -2.38 4.63
CA ASN A 181 2.26 -3.35 3.75
C ASN A 181 3.12 -2.71 2.65
N THR A 182 3.09 -1.37 2.54
CA THR A 182 3.79 -0.62 1.49
C THR A 182 5.25 -0.47 1.82
#